data_AF-A0A5P8JU51-F1
#
_entry.id   AF-A0A5P8JU51-F1
#
_cell.length_a   1.000
_cell.length_b   1.000
_cell.length_c   1.000
_cell.angle_alpha   90.00
_cell.angle_beta   90.00
_cell.angle_gamma   90.00
#
_symmetry.space_group_name_H-M   'P 1'
#
loop_
_entity.id
_entity.type
_entity.pdbx_description
1 polymer ?
#
loop_
_entity_poly.entity_id
_entity_poly.type
_entity_poly.pdbx_seq_one_letter_code
_entity_poly.pdbx_strand_id
1 'polypeptide(L)'
;MVVDIHIKGVADADAAIIKQLADVKGMTRNKYLARLIHQHARDYYVEGELNDLSELARQSSVVIQRNTDVINAMLDSLGIERE
;
A
#
# COMPACT_ATOMS: atom_id res chain seq x y z
N MET A 1 13.17 -9.05 15.39
CA MET A 1 14.26 -9.57 14.54
C MET A 1 15.21 -8.43 14.25
N VAL A 2 16.48 -8.51 14.65
CA VAL A 2 17.48 -7.49 14.34
C VAL A 2 18.22 -7.96 13.09
N VAL A 3 18.20 -7.16 12.04
CA VAL A 3 18.90 -7.45 10.79
C VAL A 3 20.05 -6.46 10.68
N ASP A 4 21.27 -6.98 10.60
CA ASP A 4 22.45 -6.17 10.33
C ASP A 4 22.71 -6.17 8.81
N ILE A 5 22.89 -4.98 8.23
CA ILE A 5 23.01 -4.79 6.78
C ILE A 5 24.31 -4.04 6.50
N HIS A 6 25.21 -4.70 5.79
CA HIS A 6 26.45 -4.11 5.33
C HIS A 6 26.35 -3.72 3.85
N ILE A 7 26.28 -2.43 3.57
CA ILE A 7 26.14 -1.87 2.21
C ILE A 7 27.53 -1.53 1.68
N LYS A 8 27.92 -2.13 0.55
CA LYS A 8 29.20 -1.88 -0.14
C LYS A 8 28.98 -1.08 -1.43
N GLY A 9 30.02 -0.38 -1.88
CA GLY A 9 30.00 0.33 -3.16
C GLY A 9 29.21 1.64 -3.16
N VAL A 10 28.94 2.22 -1.99
CA VAL A 10 28.34 3.56 -1.90
C VAL A 10 29.42 4.59 -2.23
N ALA A 11 29.15 5.46 -3.20
CA ALA A 11 30.06 6.55 -3.52
C ALA A 11 30.18 7.51 -2.34
N ASP A 12 31.37 8.08 -2.12
CA ASP A 12 31.61 8.99 -0.99
C ASP A 12 30.67 10.20 -1.01
N ALA A 13 30.34 10.69 -2.21
CA ALA A 13 29.37 11.76 -2.41
C ALA A 13 27.97 11.39 -1.89
N ASP A 14 27.49 10.19 -2.21
CA ASP A 14 26.18 9.70 -1.76
C ASP A 14 26.16 9.51 -0.24
N ALA A 15 27.23 8.94 0.31
CA ALA A 15 27.36 8.78 1.76
C ALA A 15 27.37 10.13 2.50
N ALA A 16 27.99 11.15 1.91
CA ALA A 16 27.99 12.52 2.44
C ALA A 16 26.59 13.15 2.39
N ILE A 17 25.86 13.00 1.28
CA ILE A 17 24.47 13.48 1.14
C ILE A 17 23.58 12.83 2.19
N ILE A 18 23.65 11.50 2.35
CA ILE A 18 22.85 10.75 3.34
C ILE A 18 23.16 11.25 4.75
N LYS A 19 24.43 11.51 5.08
CA LYS A 19 24.82 12.06 6.37
C LYS A 19 24.25 13.46 6.57
N GLN A 20 24.40 14.35 5.61
CA GLN A 20 23.86 15.71 5.68
C GLN A 20 22.35 15.72 5.90
N LEU A 21 21.61 14.88 5.16
CA LEU A 21 20.16 14.77 5.29
C LEU A 21 19.75 14.19 6.65
N ALA A 22 20.54 13.25 7.20
CA ALA A 22 20.33 12.73 8.54
C ALA A 22 20.54 13.82 9.60
N ASP A 23 21.62 14.60 9.48
CA ASP A 23 21.97 15.70 10.39
C ASP A 23 20.88 16.79 10.40
N VAL A 24 20.38 17.19 9.22
CA VAL A 24 19.26 18.15 9.08
C VAL A 24 17.99 17.66 9.80
N LYS A 25 17.78 16.35 9.88
CA LYS A 25 16.63 15.73 10.56
C LYS A 25 16.91 15.36 12.02
N GLY A 26 18.08 15.71 12.57
CA GLY A 26 18.50 15.34 13.92
C GLY A 26 18.59 13.82 14.14
N MET A 27 18.92 13.08 13.08
CA MET A 27 18.97 11.61 13.09
C MET A 27 20.41 11.12 12.90
N THR A 28 20.72 9.96 13.49
CA THR A 28 21.95 9.25 13.11
C THR A 28 21.82 8.73 11.68
N ARG A 29 22.94 8.63 10.96
CA ARG A 29 23.00 8.08 9.60
C ARG A 29 22.30 6.72 9.48
N ASN A 30 22.53 5.81 10.43
CA ASN A 30 21.92 4.47 10.41
C ASN A 30 20.40 4.53 10.59
N LYS A 31 19.90 5.39 11.49
CA LYS A 31 18.45 5.58 11.69
C LYS A 31 17.80 6.17 10.45
N TYR A 32 18.49 7.09 9.78
CA TYR A 32 18.01 7.69 8.54
C TYR A 32 17.97 6.66 7.40
N LEU A 33 19.01 5.85 7.23
CA LEU A 33 19.04 4.75 6.26
C LEU A 33 17.94 3.73 6.49
N ALA A 34 17.73 3.29 7.74
CA ALA A 34 16.64 2.38 8.08
C ALA A 34 15.27 2.96 7.72
N ARG A 35 15.08 4.27 7.92
CA ARG A 35 13.86 4.97 7.52
C ARG A 35 13.68 5.01 6.00
N LEU A 36 14.74 5.25 5.23
CA LEU A 36 14.69 5.22 3.77
C LEU A 36 14.31 3.84 3.25
N ILE A 37 14.91 2.78 3.79
CA ILE A 37 14.56 1.39 3.44
C ILE A 37 13.09 1.11 3.77
N HIS A 38 12.64 1.50 4.97
CA HIS A 38 11.25 1.32 5.37
C HIS A 38 10.27 2.06 4.46
N GLN A 39 10.56 3.32 4.13
CA GLN A 39 9.72 4.13 3.25
C GLN A 39 9.65 3.51 1.85
N HIS A 40 10.80 3.14 1.28
CA HIS A 40 10.85 2.48 -0.02
C HIS A 40 10.05 1.17 -0.04
N ALA A 41 10.18 0.33 1.00
CA ALA A 41 9.39 -0.89 1.11
C ALA A 41 7.88 -0.61 1.22
N ARG A 42 7.49 0.42 1.95
CA ARG A 42 6.09 0.82 2.06
C ARG A 42 5.54 1.31 0.72
N ASP A 43 6.26 2.18 0.04
CA ASP A 43 5.83 2.77 -1.23
C ASP A 43 5.69 1.69 -2.32
N TYR A 44 6.57 0.69 -2.34
CA TYR A 44 6.52 -0.38 -3.35
C TYR A 44 5.55 -1.52 -3.05
N TYR A 45 5.44 -1.94 -1.78
CA TYR A 45 4.68 -3.15 -1.44
C TYR A 45 3.33 -2.84 -0.79
N VAL A 46 3.17 -1.72 -0.09
CA VAL A 46 1.93 -1.42 0.63
C VAL A 46 0.99 -0.56 -0.22
N GLU A 47 1.49 0.40 -1.01
CA GLU A 47 0.62 1.18 -1.91
C GLU A 47 0.08 0.34 -3.08
N GLY A 48 0.87 -0.61 -3.59
CA GLY A 48 0.41 -1.58 -4.60
C GLY A 48 -0.73 -2.45 -4.08
N GLU A 49 -0.57 -3.07 -2.90
CA GLU A 49 -1.60 -3.90 -2.27
C GLU A 49 -2.87 -3.11 -1.90
N LEU A 50 -2.72 -1.85 -1.46
CA LEU A 50 -3.86 -0.97 -1.19
C LEU A 50 -4.63 -0.60 -2.47
N ASN A 51 -3.93 -0.37 -3.58
CA ASN A 51 -4.57 -0.15 -4.87
C ASN A 51 -5.34 -1.39 -5.33
N ASP A 52 -4.73 -2.58 -5.23
CA ASP A 52 -5.38 -3.84 -5.62
C ASP A 52 -6.64 -4.13 -4.79
N LEU A 53 -6.61 -3.88 -3.48
CA LEU A 53 -7.79 -4.03 -2.61
C LEU A 53 -8.88 -3.01 -2.94
N SER A 54 -8.51 -1.77 -3.26
CA SER A 54 -9.47 -0.74 -3.67
C SER A 54 -10.15 -1.10 -5.00
N GLU A 55 -9.39 -1.65 -5.94
CA GLU A 55 -9.91 -2.09 -7.22
C GLU A 55 -10.81 -3.32 -7.05
N LEU A 56 -10.39 -4.29 -6.24
CA LEU A 56 -11.18 -5.47 -5.90
C LEU A 56 -12.52 -5.06 -5.25
N ALA A 57 -12.49 -4.16 -4.27
CA ALA A 57 -13.70 -3.67 -3.60
C ALA A 57 -14.66 -2.98 -4.59
N ARG A 58 -14.12 -2.17 -5.51
CA ARG A 58 -14.90 -1.53 -6.58
C ARG A 58 -15.56 -2.57 -7.49
N GLN A 59 -14.82 -3.60 -7.92
CA GLN A 59 -15.34 -4.66 -8.77
C GLN A 59 -16.39 -5.50 -8.03
N SER A 60 -16.17 -5.84 -6.76
CA SER A 60 -17.13 -6.58 -5.93
C SER A 60 -18.44 -5.81 -5.76
N SER A 61 -18.39 -4.49 -5.57
CA SER A 61 -19.60 -3.65 -5.48
C SER A 61 -20.47 -3.74 -6.74
N VAL A 62 -19.85 -3.71 -7.93
CA VAL A 62 -20.57 -3.85 -9.21
C VAL A 62 -21.25 -5.22 -9.32
N VAL A 63 -20.57 -6.30 -8.92
CA VAL A 63 -21.14 -7.66 -8.98
C VAL A 63 -22.31 -7.80 -7.99
N ILE A 64 -22.15 -7.31 -6.76
CA ILE A 64 -23.21 -7.33 -5.75
C ILE A 64 -24.44 -6.58 -6.27
N GLN A 65 -24.26 -5.37 -6.81
CA GLN A 65 -25.37 -4.59 -7.34
C GLN A 65 -26.10 -5.34 -8.46
N ARG A 66 -25.37 -5.90 -9.42
CA ARG A 66 -25.97 -6.69 -10.51
C ARG A 66 -26.72 -7.90 -9.99
N ASN A 67 -26.17 -8.60 -9.01
CA ASN A 67 -26.84 -9.75 -8.40
C ASN A 67 -28.11 -9.31 -7.66
N THR A 68 -28.07 -8.20 -6.93
CA THR A 68 -29.24 -7.60 -6.29
C THR A 68 -30.29 -7.22 -7.32
N ASP A 69 -29.92 -6.61 -8.44
CA ASP A 69 -30.86 -6.25 -9.52
C ASP A 69 -31.54 -7.48 -10.13
N VAL A 70 -30.79 -8.57 -10.36
CA VAL A 70 -31.35 -9.84 -10.85
C VAL A 70 -32.28 -10.48 -9.83
N ILE A 71 -31.88 -10.54 -8.55
CA ILE A 71 -32.73 -11.08 -7.48
C ILE A 71 -34.03 -10.28 -7.39
N ASN A 72 -33.94 -8.96 -7.46
CA ASN A 72 -35.10 -8.07 -7.45
C ASN A 72 -36.03 -8.35 -8.62
N ALA A 73 -35.50 -8.43 -9.85
CA ALA A 73 -36.29 -8.76 -11.03
C ALA A 73 -36.94 -10.15 -10.93
N MET A 74 -36.27 -11.12 -10.31
CA MET A 74 -36.84 -12.45 -10.06
C MET A 74 -37.98 -12.39 -9.02
N LEU A 75 -37.81 -11.67 -7.92
CA LEU A 75 -38.84 -11.47 -6.90
C LEU A 75 -40.08 -10.78 -7.48
N ASP A 76 -39.87 -9.73 -8.28
CA ASP A 76 -40.93 -9.01 -8.98
C ASP A 76 -41.67 -9.94 -9.96
N SER A 77 -40.94 -10.78 -10.69
CA SER A 77 -41.51 -11.77 -11.61
C SER A 77 -42.30 -12.88 -10.89
N LEU A 78 -41.96 -13.17 -9.63
CA LEU A 78 -42.65 -14.14 -8.78
C LEU A 78 -43.84 -13.54 -8.00
N GLY A 79 -44.09 -12.22 -8.14
CA GLY A 79 -45.18 -11.55 -7.44
C GLY A 79 -44.97 -11.45 -5.92
N ILE A 80 -43.73 -11.52 -5.45
CA ILE A 80 -43.39 -11.39 -4.03
C ILE A 80 -43.23 -9.90 -3.73
N GLU A 81 -44.23 -9.30 -3.09
CA GLU A 81 -44.15 -7.91 -2.63
C GLU A 81 -43.13 -7.79 -1.48
N ARG A 82 -42.36 -6.70 -1.53
CA ARG A 82 -41.36 -6.36 -0.51
C ARG A 82 -42.06 -5.60 0.63
N GLU A 83 -41.78 -5.99 1.87
CA GLU A 83 -42.07 -5.17 3.07
C GLU A 83 -41.18 -3.90 3.12
#